data_AF-A0A836RXR8-F1
#
_entry.id   AF-A0A836RXR8-F1
#
_cell.length_a   1.000
_cell.length_b   1.000
_cell.length_c   1.000
_cell.angle_alpha   90.00
_cell.angle_beta   90.00
_cell.angle_gamma   90.00
#
_symmetry.space_group_name_H-M   'P 1'
#
loop_
_entity.id
_entity.type
_entity.pdbx_description
1 polymer ?
#
loop_
_entity_poly.entity_id
_entity_poly.type
_entity_poly.pdbx_seq_one_letter_code
_entity_poly.pdbx_strand_id
1 'polypeptide(L)'
;MIGIGSTVKKFIKNYNDLKVSWYLAGIKSAGNGALMKLSPIVIPHLVSPSSKLWGDAVVTTYLVYHNRLAISSAVAFTHILWEVLRM
;
A
#
# COMPACT_ATOMS: atom_id res chain seq x y z
N MET A 1 -11.33 1.29 16.05
CA MET A 1 -11.57 -0.07 15.48
C MET A 1 -10.26 -0.83 15.51
N ILE A 2 -10.18 -1.93 16.27
CA ILE A 2 -9.04 -2.84 16.26
C ILE A 2 -9.51 -4.09 15.52
N GLY A 3 -8.88 -4.44 14.40
CA GLY A 3 -9.23 -5.63 13.63
C GLY A 3 -8.84 -5.57 12.16
N ILE A 4 -8.71 -6.74 11.54
CA ILE A 4 -8.38 -6.89 10.13
C ILE A 4 -9.57 -6.49 9.22
N GLY A 5 -9.33 -5.57 8.28
CA GLY A 5 -10.32 -5.12 7.31
C GLY A 5 -10.75 -6.23 6.34
N SER A 6 -12.01 -6.18 5.88
CA SER A 6 -12.59 -7.18 4.96
C SER A 6 -11.79 -7.35 3.65
N THR A 7 -11.18 -6.26 3.16
CA THR A 7 -10.33 -6.29 1.96
C THR A 7 -9.08 -7.13 2.18
N VAL A 8 -8.40 -6.95 3.32
CA VAL A 8 -7.21 -7.73 3.68
C VAL A 8 -7.58 -9.20 3.92
N LYS A 9 -8.71 -9.49 4.59
CA LYS A 9 -9.21 -10.87 4.75
C LYS A 9 -9.39 -11.57 3.40
N LYS A 10 -9.98 -10.88 2.41
CA LYS A 10 -10.17 -11.43 1.06
C LYS A 10 -8.84 -11.64 0.33
N PHE A 11 -7.89 -10.72 0.45
CA PHE A 11 -6.55 -10.91 -0.09
C PHE A 11 -5.87 -12.15 0.50
N ILE A 12 -5.91 -12.32 1.83
CA ILE A 12 -5.33 -13.49 2.51
C ILE A 12 -5.97 -14.78 2.00
N LYS A 13 -7.30 -14.82 1.87
CA LYS A 13 -8.00 -15.97 1.29
C LYS A 13 -7.52 -16.26 -0.14
N ASN A 14 -7.43 -15.24 -1.00
CA ASN A 14 -6.98 -15.41 -2.38
C ASN A 14 -5.55 -15.97 -2.45
N TYR A 15 -4.64 -15.45 -1.63
CA TYR A 15 -3.23 -15.84 -1.64
C TYR A 15 -2.98 -17.18 -0.94
N ASN A 16 -3.46 -17.35 0.30
CA ASN A 16 -3.16 -18.53 1.11
C ASN A 16 -4.03 -19.73 0.75
N ASP A 17 -5.34 -19.52 0.56
CA ASP A 17 -6.29 -20.63 0.41
C ASP A 17 -6.44 -21.00 -1.07
N LEU A 18 -6.61 -20.00 -1.93
CA LEU A 18 -6.80 -20.18 -3.37
C LEU A 18 -5.50 -20.23 -4.17
N LYS A 19 -4.34 -20.02 -3.52
CA LYS A 19 -2.99 -20.06 -4.13
C LYS A 19 -2.84 -19.16 -5.37
N VAL A 20 -3.59 -18.08 -5.44
CA VAL A 20 -3.46 -17.06 -6.49
C VAL A 20 -2.12 -16.35 -6.29
N SER A 21 -1.36 -16.14 -7.37
CA SER A 21 -0.10 -15.40 -7.31
C SER A 21 -0.32 -14.02 -6.68
N TRP A 22 0.62 -13.55 -5.85
CA TRP A 22 0.46 -12.35 -5.03
C TRP A 22 0.03 -11.11 -5.85
N TYR A 23 0.54 -10.95 -7.06
CA TYR A 23 0.24 -9.82 -7.96
C TYR A 23 -1.15 -9.88 -8.62
N LEU A 24 -1.87 -11.00 -8.47
CA LEU A 24 -3.25 -11.21 -8.91
C LEU A 24 -4.23 -11.34 -7.72
N ALA A 25 -3.72 -11.58 -6.51
CA ALA A 25 -4.54 -11.87 -5.33
C ALA A 25 -5.25 -10.65 -4.72
N GLY A 26 -4.85 -9.43 -5.10
CA GLY A 26 -5.43 -8.19 -4.58
C GLY A 26 -6.90 -7.97 -4.95
N ILE A 27 -7.53 -7.02 -4.26
CA ILE A 27 -8.96 -6.78 -4.28
C ILE A 27 -9.25 -5.41 -4.86
N LYS A 28 -10.22 -5.31 -5.77
CA LYS A 28 -10.69 -4.05 -6.36
C LYS A 28 -11.49 -3.23 -5.33
N SER A 29 -10.80 -2.63 -4.37
CA SER A 29 -11.35 -1.89 -3.23
C SER A 29 -10.55 -0.59 -3.01
N ALA A 30 -11.21 0.48 -2.59
CA ALA A 30 -10.60 1.75 -2.24
C ALA A 30 -10.70 2.06 -0.73
N GLY A 31 -10.52 1.04 0.11
CA GLY A 31 -10.63 1.18 1.56
C GLY A 31 -9.42 1.88 2.22
N ASN A 32 -9.64 2.53 3.35
CA ASN A 32 -8.63 3.29 4.11
C ASN A 32 -7.41 2.48 4.54
N GLY A 33 -7.53 1.16 4.66
CA GLY A 33 -6.40 0.28 4.96
C GLY A 33 -5.31 0.27 3.88
N ALA A 34 -5.53 0.91 2.72
CA ALA A 34 -4.49 1.21 1.75
C ALA A 34 -3.46 2.21 2.31
N LEU A 35 -3.93 3.26 3.01
CA LEU A 35 -3.10 4.33 3.54
C LEU A 35 -2.45 4.00 4.89
N MET A 36 -3.19 3.30 5.76
CA MET A 36 -2.78 3.03 7.16
C MET A 36 -1.45 2.29 7.31
N LYS A 37 -0.96 1.66 6.24
CA LYS A 37 0.27 0.85 6.21
C LYS A 37 1.44 1.52 5.49
N LEU A 38 1.28 2.76 5.00
CA LEU A 38 2.29 3.42 4.15
C LEU A 38 3.37 4.15 4.94
N SER A 39 3.17 4.48 6.22
CA SER A 39 4.17 5.23 7.00
C SER A 39 5.55 4.58 7.07
N PRO A 40 5.74 3.25 7.08
CA PRO A 40 7.08 2.67 7.12
C PRO A 40 7.83 2.78 5.79
N ILE A 41 7.14 2.97 4.65
CA ILE A 41 7.80 2.90 3.34
C ILE A 41 8.74 4.06 3.09
N VAL A 42 8.56 5.20 3.77
CA VAL A 42 9.44 6.37 3.63
C VAL A 42 10.79 6.18 4.34
N ILE A 43 10.86 5.30 5.34
CA ILE A 43 12.02 5.15 6.22
C ILE A 43 13.30 4.81 5.44
N PRO A 44 13.32 3.80 4.54
CA PRO A 44 14.53 3.50 3.76
C PRO A 44 14.98 4.68 2.88
N HIS A 45 14.02 5.46 2.37
CA HIS A 45 14.29 6.60 1.49
C HIS A 45 14.71 7.85 2.25
N LEU A 46 14.41 7.96 3.55
CA LEU A 46 14.98 9.00 4.41
C LEU A 46 16.47 8.76 4.67
N VAL A 47 16.90 7.51 4.77
CA VAL A 47 18.32 7.14 4.92
C VAL A 47 19.08 7.31 3.61
N SER A 48 18.47 6.92 2.49
CA SER A 48 19.04 7.04 1.15
C SER A 48 17.99 7.52 0.15
N PRO A 49 17.89 8.83 -0.11
CA PRO A 49 16.87 9.39 -0.99
C PRO A 49 16.88 8.79 -2.39
N SER A 50 15.71 8.32 -2.84
CA SER A 50 15.55 7.71 -4.17
C SER A 50 14.15 7.96 -4.73
N SER A 51 14.06 8.12 -6.05
CA SER A 51 12.77 8.18 -6.76
C SER A 51 11.99 6.85 -6.70
N LYS A 52 12.63 5.77 -6.23
CA LYS A 52 11.97 4.48 -6.00
C LYS A 52 10.86 4.55 -4.93
N LEU A 53 10.86 5.58 -4.07
CA LEU A 53 9.85 5.79 -3.03
C LEU A 53 8.41 5.68 -3.56
N TRP A 54 8.12 6.34 -4.68
CA TRP A 54 6.77 6.30 -5.25
C TRP A 54 6.44 4.93 -5.87
N GLY A 55 7.44 4.23 -6.39
CA GLY A 55 7.30 2.84 -6.84
C GLY A 55 6.93 1.90 -5.69
N ASP A 56 7.60 2.04 -4.54
CA ASP A 56 7.31 1.26 -3.34
C ASP A 56 5.90 1.56 -2.81
N ALA A 57 5.44 2.82 -2.88
CA ALA A 57 4.07 3.19 -2.54
C ALA A 57 3.03 2.51 -3.44
N VAL A 58 3.29 2.48 -4.75
CA VAL A 58 2.44 1.79 -5.73
C VAL A 58 2.39 0.29 -5.42
N VAL A 59 3.53 -0.38 -5.33
CA VAL A 59 3.60 -1.85 -5.14
C VAL A 59 3.00 -2.26 -3.78
N THR A 60 3.30 -1.54 -2.71
CA THR A 60 2.78 -1.82 -1.35
C THR A 60 1.26 -1.69 -1.30
N THR A 61 0.71 -0.70 -2.00
CA THR A 61 -0.74 -0.51 -2.10
C THR A 61 -1.36 -1.60 -2.96
N TYR A 62 -0.80 -1.80 -4.15
CA TYR A 62 -1.28 -2.75 -5.15
C TYR A 62 -1.34 -4.16 -4.59
N LEU A 63 -0.40 -4.58 -3.74
CA LEU A 63 -0.41 -5.91 -3.10
C LEU A 63 -1.80 -6.35 -2.60
N VAL A 64 -2.56 -5.43 -1.99
CA VAL A 64 -3.90 -5.74 -1.45
C VAL A 64 -5.01 -5.01 -2.19
N TYR A 65 -4.74 -3.81 -2.72
CA TYR A 65 -5.75 -2.90 -3.28
C TYR A 65 -5.51 -2.68 -4.78
N HIS A 66 -6.21 -3.46 -5.62
CA HIS A 66 -6.21 -3.34 -7.08
C HIS A 66 -7.18 -2.24 -7.54
N ASN A 67 -7.03 -1.03 -7.01
CA ASN A 67 -7.90 0.10 -7.32
C ASN A 67 -7.08 1.37 -7.58
N ARG A 68 -7.39 2.06 -8.68
CA ARG A 68 -6.67 3.26 -9.12
C ARG A 68 -6.74 4.39 -8.08
N LEU A 69 -7.90 4.60 -7.45
CA LEU A 69 -8.08 5.61 -6.41
C LEU A 69 -7.23 5.29 -5.17
N ALA A 70 -7.17 4.01 -4.76
CA ALA A 70 -6.34 3.61 -3.63
C ALA A 70 -4.85 3.89 -3.92
N ILE A 71 -4.39 3.53 -5.12
CA ILE A 71 -3.00 3.70 -5.55
C ILE A 71 -2.65 5.19 -5.68
N SER A 72 -3.49 6.01 -6.32
CA SER A 72 -3.23 7.44 -6.46
C SER A 72 -3.21 8.15 -5.10
N SER A 73 -4.15 7.81 -4.21
CA SER A 73 -4.18 8.36 -2.85
C SER A 73 -2.96 7.94 -2.04
N ALA A 74 -2.49 6.71 -2.20
CA ALA A 74 -1.27 6.23 -1.55
C ALA A 74 -0.04 7.01 -1.99
N VAL A 75 0.15 7.19 -3.29
CA VAL A 75 1.27 7.97 -3.84
C VAL A 75 1.24 9.41 -3.36
N ALA A 76 0.05 10.05 -3.40
CA ALA A 76 -0.13 11.42 -2.91
C ALA A 76 0.17 11.54 -1.41
N PHE A 77 -0.35 10.63 -0.60
CA PHE A 77 -0.09 10.60 0.85
C PHE A 77 1.39 10.39 1.16
N THR A 78 2.06 9.48 0.46
CA THR A 78 3.50 9.26 0.59
C THR A 78 4.29 10.51 0.23
N HIS A 79 3.88 11.25 -0.81
CA HIS A 79 4.52 12.51 -1.16
C HIS A 79 4.36 13.55 -0.04
N ILE A 80 3.15 13.72 0.51
CA ILE A 80 2.92 14.62 1.65
C ILE A 80 3.79 14.21 2.85
N LEU A 81 3.85 12.92 3.16
CA LEU A 81 4.67 12.41 4.27
C LEU A 81 6.17 12.67 4.04
N TRP A 82 6.64 12.49 2.81
CA TRP A 82 8.01 12.81 2.43
C TRP A 82 8.33 14.30 2.60
N GLU A 83 7.44 15.19 2.15
CA GLU A 83 7.61 16.64 2.33
C GLU A 83 7.71 17.05 3.80
N VAL A 84 6.92 16.43 4.67
CA VAL A 84 6.94 16.72 6.12
C VAL A 84 8.21 16.20 6.80
N LEU A 85 8.77 15.07 6.34
CA LEU A 85 9.90 14.43 7.01
C LEU A 85 11.27 14.86 6.50
N ARG A 86 11.36 15.34 5.26
CA ARG A 86 12.62 15.77 4.64
C ARG A 86 13.08 17.18 5.01
N MET A 87 12.44 17.80 6.02
CA MET A 87 12.79 19.14 6.53
C MET A 87 14.30 19.34 6.63
#